data_AF-A0A536FKE6-F1
#
_entry.id   AF-A0A536FKE6-F1
#
_cell.length_a   1.000
_cell.length_b   1.000
_cell.length_c   1.000
_cell.angle_alpha   90.00
_cell.angle_beta   90.00
_cell.angle_gamma   90.00
#
_symmetry.space_group_name_H-M   'P 1'
#
loop_
_entity.id
_entity.type
_entity.pdbx_description
1 polymer ?
#
loop_
_entity_poly.entity_id
_entity_poly.type
_entity_poly.pdbx_seq_one_letter_code
_entity_poly.pdbx_strand_id
1 'polypeptide(L)'
;MALRSQLTNELAEAEKATDPAAEIPPAPDDPDSTPAHEAQRNAGHARRAAAVTASSLAGLRTRREFLEEQSAQVARATAAASTLAQAETSVAHALERAKKAEQATVALARLSAELEGIDSLRPPSGHGLRLGDVMTARPGSEAALSAVLGSLVDAIVTSDEASAARSIMGADHQVTALYPVDAPEPGDGSLYHLVDVRDGYERIARQLLGGVVVGRDVTEDGVYRTAGLVRAGADPRIALDARRAELRRRISALEVEASDAAEAAKILQAAQSGLAELRAQAAGAARAEEVGRLLESTRAAEEIEQRKLDQLERASADAEERAERLGRELDARVREVAAERAALQQRELQRERWRDRIDSLRRQVGLVDEDVSRLSAGSEERRRHVEEAERAAETAVESVPELTRAAATAREALAAAEHDAPEDEAEMAESAKRLVALEEARIDSRLRTGTLEGNLELITRETELLQARMDEIRSRMPDGVAPEEIPGGKSREREMRALERRLEEIGPTNALAESE
;
A
#
# COMPACT_ATOMS: atom_id res chain seq x y z
N MET A 1 86.67 2.42 -17.68
CA MET A 1 86.88 3.43 -16.61
C MET A 1 85.73 4.44 -16.51
N ALA A 2 85.37 5.18 -17.57
CA ALA A 2 84.30 6.20 -17.50
C ALA A 2 82.89 5.66 -17.16
N LEU A 3 82.51 4.49 -17.70
CA LEU A 3 81.22 3.84 -17.40
C LEU A 3 81.12 3.40 -15.93
N ARG A 4 82.25 2.93 -15.35
CA ARG A 4 82.34 2.52 -13.94
C ARG A 4 82.08 3.70 -13.01
N SER A 5 82.76 4.82 -13.24
CA SER A 5 82.58 6.04 -12.41
C SER A 5 81.15 6.59 -12.49
N GLN A 6 80.50 6.48 -13.66
CA GLN A 6 79.12 6.92 -13.84
C GLN A 6 78.15 6.04 -13.03
N LEU A 7 78.24 4.72 -13.15
CA LEU A 7 77.37 3.80 -12.42
C LEU A 7 77.59 3.85 -10.90
N THR A 8 78.81 4.08 -10.42
CA THR A 8 79.08 4.28 -8.99
C THR A 8 78.50 5.60 -8.46
N ASN A 9 78.51 6.66 -9.27
CA ASN A 9 77.88 7.93 -8.88
C ASN A 9 76.36 7.82 -8.86
N GLU A 10 75.76 7.17 -9.87
CA GLU A 10 74.31 6.89 -9.89
C GLU A 10 73.88 5.98 -8.73
N LEU A 11 74.71 5.01 -8.34
CA LEU A 11 74.48 4.18 -7.15
C LEU A 11 74.53 5.02 -5.86
N ALA A 12 75.53 5.89 -5.71
CA ALA A 12 75.64 6.76 -4.53
C ALA A 12 74.48 7.76 -4.43
N GLU A 13 74.00 8.30 -5.55
CA GLU A 13 72.80 9.15 -5.59
C GLU A 13 71.52 8.38 -5.23
N ALA A 14 71.35 7.15 -5.72
CA ALA A 14 70.22 6.30 -5.37
C ALA A 14 70.24 5.88 -3.89
N GLU A 15 71.41 5.56 -3.33
CA GLU A 15 71.57 5.25 -1.90
C GLU A 15 71.26 6.47 -1.02
N LYS A 16 71.66 7.68 -1.44
CA LYS A 16 71.32 8.93 -0.75
C LYS A 16 69.82 9.26 -0.82
N ALA A 17 69.15 8.94 -1.94
CA ALA A 17 67.71 9.12 -2.09
C ALA A 17 66.88 8.15 -1.23
N THR A 18 67.49 7.05 -0.77
CA THR A 18 66.84 5.99 0.01
C THR A 18 67.25 6.06 1.49
N ASP A 19 67.53 7.26 2.00
CA ASP A 19 68.00 7.50 3.37
C ASP A 19 67.18 6.67 4.39
N PRO A 20 67.78 5.63 5.02
CA PRO A 20 67.07 4.78 5.95
C PRO A 20 66.68 5.50 7.24
N ALA A 21 67.23 6.70 7.49
CA ALA A 21 66.90 7.54 8.64
C ALA A 21 65.60 8.36 8.47
N ALA A 22 65.03 8.42 7.26
CA ALA A 22 63.69 8.95 7.09
C ALA A 22 62.68 7.91 7.64
N GLU A 23 62.14 8.09 8.83
CA GLU A 23 61.08 7.23 9.36
C GLU A 23 59.79 7.41 8.52
N ILE A 24 59.14 6.29 8.14
CA ILE A 24 57.78 6.35 7.61
C ILE A 24 56.86 6.56 8.81
N PRO A 25 56.03 7.61 8.84
CA PRO A 25 55.09 7.79 9.95
C PRO A 25 54.15 6.59 10.04
N PRO A 26 53.72 6.20 11.26
CA PRO A 26 52.81 5.07 11.45
C PRO A 26 51.48 5.31 10.70
N ALA A 27 50.83 4.22 10.32
CA ALA A 27 49.53 4.30 9.66
C ALA A 27 48.50 4.99 10.57
N PRO A 28 47.67 5.91 10.04
CA PRO A 28 46.62 6.56 10.83
C PRO A 28 45.56 5.55 11.28
N ASP A 29 45.06 5.75 12.50
CA ASP A 29 43.98 4.96 13.09
C ASP A 29 42.68 5.09 12.30
N ASP A 30 41.83 4.06 12.37
CA ASP A 30 40.49 4.13 11.77
C ASP A 30 39.63 5.19 12.49
N PRO A 31 38.83 5.97 11.74
CA PRO A 31 37.95 6.96 12.36
C PRO A 31 36.81 6.29 13.15
N ASP A 32 36.48 6.85 14.32
CA ASP A 32 35.39 6.36 15.15
C ASP A 32 34.03 6.62 14.50
N SER A 33 33.31 5.55 14.14
CA SER A 33 32.00 5.60 13.51
C SER A 33 30.83 5.59 14.51
N THR A 34 31.11 5.37 15.80
CA THR A 34 30.09 5.20 16.84
C THR A 34 29.13 6.39 16.94
N PRO A 35 29.60 7.66 16.97
CA PRO A 35 28.71 8.81 17.08
C PRO A 35 27.76 8.97 15.88
N ALA A 36 28.23 8.68 14.67
CA ALA A 36 27.42 8.75 13.46
C ALA A 36 26.33 7.66 13.45
N HIS A 37 26.68 6.43 13.81
CA HIS A 37 25.72 5.34 13.91
C HIS A 37 24.69 5.54 15.03
N GLU A 38 25.09 6.08 16.18
CA GLU A 38 24.18 6.47 17.26
C GLU A 38 23.20 7.56 16.83
N ALA A 39 23.70 8.62 16.18
CA ALA A 39 22.85 9.69 15.67
C ALA A 39 21.84 9.17 14.64
N GLN A 40 22.26 8.27 13.74
CA GLN A 40 21.37 7.64 12.76
C GLN A 40 20.29 6.76 13.41
N ARG A 41 20.66 5.99 14.44
CA ARG A 41 19.68 5.21 15.23
C ARG A 41 18.68 6.12 15.93
N ASN A 42 19.15 7.20 16.56
CA ASN A 42 18.30 8.17 17.24
C ASN A 42 17.32 8.87 16.28
N ALA A 43 17.78 9.27 15.10
CA ALA A 43 16.93 9.79 14.04
C ALA A 43 15.87 8.78 13.59
N GLY A 44 16.25 7.50 13.47
CA GLY A 44 15.30 6.43 13.17
C GLY A 44 14.26 6.21 14.28
N HIS A 45 14.65 6.30 15.55
CA HIS A 45 13.73 6.21 16.68
C HIS A 45 12.76 7.39 16.74
N ALA A 46 13.25 8.62 16.52
CA ALA A 46 12.42 9.82 16.50
C ALA A 46 11.39 9.77 15.37
N ARG A 47 11.79 9.37 14.15
CA ARG A 47 10.88 9.15 13.02
C ARG A 47 9.77 8.15 13.34
N ARG A 48 10.13 7.00 13.92
CA ARG A 48 9.15 5.98 14.30
C ARG A 48 8.18 6.50 15.35
N ALA A 49 8.65 7.24 16.35
CA ALA A 49 7.80 7.83 17.37
C ALA A 49 6.81 8.85 16.78
N ALA A 50 7.27 9.71 15.86
CA ALA A 50 6.41 10.64 15.12
C ALA A 50 5.35 9.88 14.30
N ALA A 51 5.76 8.83 13.56
CA ALA A 51 4.84 8.02 12.75
C ALA A 51 3.74 7.32 13.59
N VAL A 52 4.08 6.77 14.76
CA VAL A 52 3.10 6.15 15.68
C VAL A 52 2.11 7.19 16.20
N THR A 53 2.58 8.39 16.52
CA THR A 53 1.75 9.50 17.00
C THR A 53 0.83 10.01 15.88
N ALA A 54 1.33 10.12 14.65
CA ALA A 54 0.55 10.49 13.48
C ALA A 54 -0.56 9.46 13.19
N SER A 55 -0.27 8.17 13.33
CA SER A 55 -1.28 7.10 13.19
C SER A 55 -2.35 7.19 14.30
N SER A 56 -1.96 7.48 15.54
CA SER A 56 -2.88 7.66 16.66
C SER A 56 -3.81 8.86 16.46
N LEU A 57 -3.25 9.98 15.99
CA LEU A 57 -3.99 11.19 15.63
C LEU A 57 -5.00 10.92 14.50
N ALA A 58 -4.61 10.18 13.46
CA ALA A 58 -5.52 9.79 12.39
C ALA A 58 -6.71 8.98 12.92
N GLY A 59 -6.47 8.05 13.87
CA GLY A 59 -7.55 7.31 14.54
C GLY A 59 -8.50 8.20 15.35
N LEU A 60 -7.97 9.23 16.03
CA LEU A 60 -8.78 10.21 16.76
C LEU A 60 -9.66 11.05 15.80
N ARG A 61 -9.12 11.45 14.65
CA ARG A 61 -9.87 12.19 13.61
C ARG A 61 -11.04 11.39 13.06
N THR A 62 -10.80 10.13 12.70
CA THR A 62 -11.89 9.24 12.24
C THR A 62 -12.95 9.04 13.33
N ARG A 63 -12.53 8.90 14.59
CA ARG A 63 -13.48 8.82 15.71
C ARG A 63 -14.27 10.12 15.91
N ARG A 64 -13.64 11.28 15.76
CA ARG A 64 -14.31 12.59 15.82
C ARG A 64 -15.36 12.72 14.71
N GLU A 65 -15.00 12.41 13.47
CA GLU A 65 -15.91 12.46 12.32
C GLU A 65 -17.14 11.57 12.54
N PHE A 66 -16.93 10.33 13.00
CA PHE A 66 -18.02 9.43 13.36
C PHE A 66 -18.92 10.00 14.47
N LEU A 67 -18.34 10.57 15.52
CA LEU A 67 -19.09 11.20 16.61
C LEU A 67 -19.83 12.46 16.15
N GLU A 68 -19.31 13.20 15.17
CA GLU A 68 -19.98 14.35 14.56
C GLU A 68 -21.22 13.91 13.78
N GLU A 69 -21.12 12.84 12.98
CA GLU A 69 -22.28 12.24 12.31
C GLU A 69 -23.34 11.76 13.31
N GLN A 70 -22.90 11.06 14.38
CA GLN A 70 -23.80 10.66 15.47
C GLN A 70 -24.44 11.86 16.17
N SER A 71 -23.69 12.94 16.40
CA SER A 71 -24.21 14.16 17.02
C SER A 71 -25.30 14.80 16.16
N ALA A 72 -25.13 14.82 14.84
CA ALA A 72 -26.13 15.33 13.91
C ALA A 72 -27.38 14.44 13.85
N GLN A 73 -27.21 13.11 13.95
CA GLN A 73 -28.34 12.18 14.05
C GLN A 73 -29.12 12.39 15.36
N VAL A 74 -28.42 12.52 16.49
CA VAL A 74 -29.07 12.71 17.78
C VAL A 74 -29.71 14.10 17.89
N ALA A 75 -29.11 15.14 17.29
CA ALA A 75 -29.73 16.47 17.21
C ALA A 75 -31.09 16.43 16.49
N ARG A 76 -31.20 15.66 15.40
CA ARG A 76 -32.49 15.41 14.73
C ARG A 76 -33.49 14.69 15.64
N ALA A 77 -33.03 13.69 16.38
CA ALA A 77 -33.86 12.98 17.35
C ALA A 77 -34.36 13.91 18.48
N THR A 78 -33.52 14.80 18.99
CA THR A 78 -33.90 15.79 20.00
C THR A 78 -34.93 16.80 19.47
N ALA A 79 -34.78 17.24 18.21
CA ALA A 79 -35.76 18.10 17.55
C ALA A 79 -37.12 17.40 17.34
N ALA A 80 -37.12 16.10 17.04
CA ALA A 80 -38.35 15.31 16.98
C ALA A 80 -38.97 15.15 18.38
N ALA A 81 -38.16 14.90 19.41
CA ALA A 81 -38.64 14.76 20.79
C ALA A 81 -39.32 16.04 21.33
N SER A 82 -38.85 17.23 20.93
CA SER A 82 -39.40 18.50 21.41
C SER A 82 -40.81 18.81 20.88
N THR A 83 -41.21 18.21 19.76
CA THR A 83 -42.56 18.38 19.17
C THR A 83 -43.53 17.26 19.52
N LEU A 84 -43.07 16.22 20.23
CA LEU A 84 -43.82 15.01 20.54
C LEU A 84 -45.09 15.29 21.36
N ALA A 85 -45.00 16.15 22.37
CA ALA A 85 -46.16 16.55 23.18
C ALA A 85 -47.26 17.24 22.36
N GLN A 86 -46.87 18.05 21.36
CA GLN A 86 -47.83 18.69 20.46
C GLN A 86 -48.50 17.67 19.54
N ALA A 87 -47.76 16.69 19.02
CA ALA A 87 -48.31 15.60 18.21
C ALA A 87 -49.23 14.67 19.01
N GLU A 88 -48.93 14.41 20.29
CA GLU A 88 -49.83 13.67 21.17
C GLU A 88 -51.14 14.41 21.42
N THR A 89 -51.06 15.73 21.61
CA THR A 89 -52.23 16.60 21.77
C THR A 89 -53.08 16.61 20.49
N SER A 90 -52.46 16.66 19.30
CA SER A 90 -53.21 16.62 18.03
C SER A 90 -53.91 15.29 17.81
N VAL A 91 -53.27 14.17 18.15
CA VAL A 91 -53.90 12.83 18.13
C VAL A 91 -55.08 12.76 19.10
N ALA A 92 -54.94 13.29 20.31
CA ALA A 92 -56.05 13.31 21.29
C ALA A 92 -57.26 14.11 20.76
N HIS A 93 -57.03 15.28 20.15
CA HIS A 93 -58.10 16.05 19.52
C HIS A 93 -58.75 15.35 18.33
N ALA A 94 -57.94 14.71 17.47
CA ALA A 94 -58.45 13.96 16.33
C ALA A 94 -59.28 12.75 16.78
N LEU A 95 -58.87 12.09 17.87
CA LEU A 95 -59.58 10.94 18.44
C LEU A 95 -60.95 11.34 18.97
N GLU A 96 -61.02 12.44 19.73
CA GLU A 96 -62.29 12.98 20.22
C GLU A 96 -63.23 13.38 19.08
N ARG A 97 -62.70 14.01 18.02
CA ARG A 97 -63.50 14.35 16.83
C ARG A 97 -64.04 13.10 16.13
N ALA A 98 -63.20 12.11 15.87
CA ALA A 98 -63.60 10.87 15.21
C ALA A 98 -64.66 10.12 16.02
N LYS A 99 -64.48 10.03 17.34
CA LYS A 99 -65.45 9.40 18.25
C LYS A 99 -66.81 10.08 18.22
N LYS A 100 -66.84 11.42 18.24
CA LYS A 100 -68.10 12.18 18.13
C LYS A 100 -68.80 11.94 16.80
N ALA A 101 -68.05 11.98 15.70
CA ALA A 101 -68.62 11.76 14.37
C ALA A 101 -69.15 10.32 14.22
N GLU A 102 -68.44 9.32 14.72
CA GLU A 102 -68.88 7.92 14.74
C GLU A 102 -70.17 7.74 15.56
N GLN A 103 -70.24 8.35 16.76
CA GLN A 103 -71.45 8.34 17.58
C GLN A 103 -72.64 9.00 16.85
N ALA A 104 -72.39 10.11 16.15
CA ALA A 104 -73.40 10.76 15.32
C ALA A 104 -73.88 9.86 14.17
N THR A 105 -72.98 9.14 13.49
CA THR A 105 -73.35 8.18 12.43
C THR A 105 -74.24 7.05 12.96
N VAL A 106 -73.90 6.46 14.11
CA VAL A 106 -74.71 5.40 14.74
C VAL A 106 -76.07 5.93 15.19
N ALA A 107 -76.11 7.12 15.79
CA ALA A 107 -77.35 7.77 16.20
C ALA A 107 -78.22 8.10 14.98
N LEU A 108 -77.64 8.64 13.91
CA LEU A 108 -78.32 8.94 12.66
C LEU A 108 -78.96 7.69 12.06
N ALA A 109 -78.20 6.59 11.93
CA ALA A 109 -78.72 5.33 11.40
C ALA A 109 -79.91 4.80 12.21
N ARG A 110 -79.83 4.88 13.55
CA ARG A 110 -80.92 4.47 14.44
C ARG A 110 -82.16 5.33 14.27
N LEU A 111 -82.02 6.66 14.27
CA LEU A 111 -83.15 7.58 14.14
C LEU A 111 -83.79 7.49 12.75
N SER A 112 -83.00 7.28 11.69
CA SER A 112 -83.50 7.07 10.33
C SER A 112 -84.30 5.77 10.22
N ALA A 113 -83.86 4.68 10.86
CA ALA A 113 -84.62 3.42 10.89
C ALA A 113 -85.94 3.56 11.67
N GLU A 114 -85.96 4.34 12.76
CA GLU A 114 -87.19 4.65 13.49
C GLU A 114 -88.16 5.47 12.61
N LEU A 115 -87.65 6.48 11.91
CA LEU A 115 -88.44 7.30 10.98
C LEU A 115 -89.03 6.45 9.85
N GLU A 116 -88.23 5.56 9.25
CA GLU A 116 -88.68 4.61 8.23
C GLU A 116 -89.80 3.68 8.75
N GLY A 117 -89.70 3.24 10.01
CA GLY A 117 -90.75 2.50 10.68
C GLY A 117 -92.06 3.28 10.81
N ILE A 118 -91.98 4.57 11.20
CA ILE A 118 -93.16 5.45 11.26
C ILE A 118 -93.74 5.69 9.85
N ASP A 119 -92.89 5.89 8.86
CA ASP A 119 -93.30 6.09 7.46
C ASP A 119 -93.94 4.82 6.87
N SER A 120 -93.54 3.64 7.33
CA SER A 120 -94.18 2.36 6.97
C SER A 120 -95.56 2.20 7.62
N LEU A 121 -95.69 2.58 8.90
CA LEU A 121 -96.96 2.53 9.63
C LEU A 121 -97.97 3.58 9.13
N ARG A 122 -97.47 4.74 8.71
CA ARG A 122 -98.30 5.85 8.23
C ARG A 122 -97.69 6.47 6.97
N PRO A 123 -97.87 5.86 5.80
CA PRO A 123 -97.30 6.36 4.57
C PRO A 123 -97.83 7.75 4.23
N PRO A 124 -97.03 8.57 3.50
CA PRO A 124 -97.48 9.86 3.01
C PRO A 124 -98.74 9.70 2.15
N SER A 125 -99.63 10.69 2.22
CA SER A 125 -100.87 10.66 1.46
C SER A 125 -100.61 10.85 -0.05
N GLY A 126 -101.27 10.05 -0.88
CA GLY A 126 -101.27 10.22 -2.34
C GLY A 126 -102.06 11.46 -2.83
N HIS A 127 -102.86 12.07 -1.95
CA HIS A 127 -103.70 13.24 -2.28
C HIS A 127 -103.10 14.58 -1.81
N GLY A 128 -101.85 14.58 -1.32
CA GLY A 128 -101.16 15.78 -0.80
C GLY A 128 -100.90 15.72 0.70
N LEU A 129 -100.51 16.85 1.28
CA LEU A 129 -100.15 16.94 2.71
C LEU A 129 -101.39 16.77 3.59
N ARG A 130 -101.28 15.97 4.65
CA ARG A 130 -102.32 15.85 5.69
C ARG A 130 -102.14 16.95 6.73
N LEU A 131 -103.19 17.21 7.50
CA LEU A 131 -103.14 18.15 8.62
C LEU A 131 -102.03 17.80 9.61
N GLY A 132 -101.85 16.50 9.91
CA GLY A 132 -100.76 16.00 10.73
C GLY A 132 -99.35 16.23 10.18
N ASP A 133 -99.19 16.40 8.85
CA ASP A 133 -97.89 16.70 8.22
C ASP A 133 -97.50 18.19 8.33
N VAL A 134 -98.45 19.06 8.61
CA VAL A 134 -98.26 20.53 8.67
C VAL A 134 -98.49 21.12 10.06
N MET A 135 -99.10 20.36 10.97
CA MET A 135 -99.40 20.78 12.33
C MET A 135 -99.10 19.64 13.29
N THR A 136 -98.18 19.87 14.23
CA THR A 136 -97.71 18.85 15.18
C THR A 136 -97.85 19.34 16.61
N ALA A 137 -98.21 18.44 17.52
CA ALA A 137 -98.30 18.76 18.94
C ALA A 137 -96.91 19.05 19.51
N ARG A 138 -96.82 20.04 20.40
CA ARG A 138 -95.67 20.18 21.30
C ARG A 138 -95.74 19.13 22.41
N PRO A 139 -94.60 18.78 23.03
CA PRO A 139 -94.59 17.83 24.13
C PRO A 139 -95.60 18.19 25.23
N GLY A 140 -96.49 17.26 25.57
CA GLY A 140 -97.53 17.42 26.59
C GLY A 140 -98.88 17.92 26.08
N SER A 141 -99.01 18.30 24.80
CA SER A 141 -100.30 18.72 24.21
C SER A 141 -100.93 17.69 23.28
N GLU A 142 -100.35 16.49 23.16
CA GLU A 142 -100.78 15.44 22.24
C GLU A 142 -102.21 14.97 22.52
N ALA A 143 -102.55 14.78 23.81
CA ALA A 143 -103.87 14.34 24.23
C ALA A 143 -104.94 15.41 23.92
N ALA A 144 -104.64 16.68 24.19
CA ALA A 144 -105.51 17.80 23.87
C ALA A 144 -105.71 17.94 22.36
N LEU A 145 -104.64 17.85 21.57
CA LEU A 145 -104.73 17.91 20.10
C LEU A 145 -105.53 16.74 19.53
N SER A 146 -105.35 15.55 20.08
CA SER A 146 -106.13 14.36 19.73
C SER A 146 -107.62 14.51 19.94
N ALA A 147 -108.00 14.99 21.12
CA ALA A 147 -109.40 15.19 21.46
C ALA A 147 -110.10 16.21 20.53
N VAL A 148 -109.38 17.26 20.12
CA VAL A 148 -109.90 18.33 19.28
C VAL A 148 -109.98 17.90 17.81
N LEU A 149 -108.89 17.37 17.24
CA LEU A 149 -108.84 17.03 15.82
C LEU A 149 -109.62 15.75 15.48
N GLY A 150 -109.49 14.69 16.29
CA GLY A 150 -110.02 13.37 15.95
C GLY A 150 -109.62 12.93 14.53
N SER A 151 -110.61 12.58 13.70
CA SER A 151 -110.38 12.14 12.32
C SER A 151 -109.83 13.24 11.38
N LEU A 152 -109.88 14.52 11.78
CA LEU A 152 -109.35 15.61 10.96
C LEU A 152 -107.82 15.57 10.82
N VAL A 153 -107.12 14.77 11.62
CA VAL A 153 -105.67 14.59 11.49
C VAL A 153 -105.25 14.10 10.09
N ASP A 154 -106.14 13.36 9.40
CA ASP A 154 -105.93 12.86 8.03
C ASP A 154 -106.55 13.75 6.96
N ALA A 155 -107.13 14.90 7.33
CA ALA A 155 -107.68 15.83 6.36
C ALA A 155 -106.57 16.39 5.46
N ILE A 156 -106.83 16.43 4.16
CA ILE A 156 -105.92 16.97 3.15
C ILE A 156 -105.92 18.49 3.25
N VAL A 157 -104.74 19.09 3.22
CA VAL A 157 -104.59 20.54 3.36
C VAL A 157 -104.29 21.16 2.00
N THR A 158 -105.12 22.10 1.57
CA THR A 158 -105.05 22.77 0.27
C THR A 158 -104.97 24.28 0.41
N SER A 159 -104.60 24.97 -0.67
CA SER A 159 -104.41 26.44 -0.70
C SER A 159 -105.71 27.25 -0.70
N ASP A 160 -106.79 26.69 -1.26
CA ASP A 160 -108.05 27.36 -1.51
C ASP A 160 -109.19 26.34 -1.71
N GLU A 161 -110.43 26.83 -1.75
CA GLU A 161 -111.63 26.00 -1.89
C GLU A 161 -111.69 25.24 -3.22
N ALA A 162 -111.28 25.85 -4.33
CA ALA A 162 -111.30 25.18 -5.63
C ALA A 162 -110.28 24.02 -5.67
N SER A 163 -109.13 24.20 -5.03
CA SER A 163 -108.12 23.17 -4.83
C SER A 163 -108.60 22.07 -3.88
N ALA A 164 -109.32 22.41 -2.81
CA ALA A 164 -109.96 21.45 -1.92
C ALA A 164 -110.93 20.55 -2.69
N ALA A 165 -111.83 21.15 -3.48
CA ALA A 165 -112.80 20.42 -4.30
C ALA A 165 -112.13 19.48 -5.31
N ARG A 166 -111.01 19.90 -5.93
CA ARG A 166 -110.22 19.05 -6.82
C ARG A 166 -109.55 17.88 -6.10
N SER A 167 -109.03 18.11 -4.89
CA SER A 167 -108.27 17.10 -4.14
C SER A 167 -109.10 15.90 -3.68
N ILE A 168 -110.41 16.09 -3.52
CA ILE A 168 -111.35 15.04 -3.07
C ILE A 168 -112.17 14.44 -4.21
N MET A 169 -112.07 14.99 -5.43
CA MET A 169 -112.87 14.56 -6.57
C MET A 169 -112.45 13.14 -7.00
N GLY A 170 -113.40 12.21 -7.03
CA GLY A 170 -113.15 10.83 -7.42
C GLY A 170 -112.46 9.98 -6.34
N ALA A 171 -112.51 10.40 -5.07
CA ALA A 171 -112.03 9.57 -3.97
C ALA A 171 -112.95 8.35 -3.76
N ASP A 172 -112.38 7.15 -3.69
CA ASP A 172 -113.11 5.88 -3.46
C ASP A 172 -113.58 5.71 -2.00
N HIS A 173 -113.12 6.58 -1.10
CA HIS A 173 -113.39 6.57 0.34
C HIS A 173 -113.66 7.99 0.86
N GLN A 174 -114.16 8.10 2.09
CA GLN A 174 -114.41 9.40 2.72
C GLN A 174 -113.09 10.16 2.95
N VAL A 175 -112.94 11.30 2.27
CA VAL A 175 -111.80 12.21 2.41
C VAL A 175 -112.30 13.59 2.82
N THR A 176 -111.61 14.23 3.77
CA THR A 176 -111.86 15.61 4.18
C THR A 176 -110.74 16.48 3.64
N ALA A 177 -111.08 17.64 3.05
CA ALA A 177 -110.11 18.65 2.68
C ALA A 177 -110.34 19.94 3.48
N LEU A 178 -109.25 20.58 3.90
CA LEU A 178 -109.20 21.83 4.64
C LEU A 178 -108.46 22.88 3.80
N TYR A 179 -109.03 24.07 3.73
CA TYR A 179 -108.46 25.22 3.06
C TYR A 179 -108.53 26.44 3.97
N PRO A 180 -107.60 27.41 3.84
CA PRO A 180 -107.55 28.56 4.73
C PRO A 180 -108.74 29.49 4.49
N VAL A 181 -109.40 29.90 5.57
CA VAL A 181 -110.39 30.99 5.61
C VAL A 181 -109.96 32.04 6.63
N ASP A 182 -110.52 33.24 6.54
CA ASP A 182 -110.27 34.28 7.54
C ASP A 182 -110.82 33.84 8.90
N ALA A 183 -109.94 33.79 9.89
CA ALA A 183 -110.24 33.39 11.25
C ALA A 183 -109.78 34.48 12.24
N PRO A 184 -110.51 34.68 13.35
CA PRO A 184 -110.11 35.63 14.38
C PRO A 184 -108.75 35.26 14.98
N GLU A 185 -108.10 36.22 15.65
CA GLU A 185 -106.86 35.94 16.35
C GLU A 185 -107.08 34.90 17.46
N PRO A 186 -106.09 34.01 17.70
CA PRO A 186 -106.17 33.03 18.78
C PRO A 186 -106.38 33.71 20.13
N GLY A 187 -107.29 33.16 20.94
CA GLY A 187 -107.48 33.63 22.31
C GLY A 187 -106.36 33.17 23.23
N ASP A 188 -106.17 33.88 24.35
CA ASP A 188 -105.23 33.47 25.39
C ASP A 188 -105.55 32.06 25.90
N GLY A 189 -104.50 31.24 26.07
CA GLY A 189 -104.64 29.83 26.48
C GLY A 189 -105.18 28.90 25.37
N SER A 190 -105.26 29.38 24.13
CA SER A 190 -105.63 28.56 22.98
C SER A 190 -104.62 27.44 22.72
N LEU A 191 -105.13 26.28 22.32
CA LEU A 191 -104.36 25.14 21.86
C LEU A 191 -103.47 25.48 20.65
N TYR A 192 -103.78 26.53 19.89
CA TYR A 192 -102.93 27.05 18.82
C TYR A 192 -101.50 27.36 19.28
N HIS A 193 -101.30 27.84 20.52
CA HIS A 193 -99.98 28.17 21.05
C HIS A 193 -99.17 26.93 21.50
N LEU A 194 -99.79 25.76 21.51
CA LEU A 194 -99.21 24.49 21.95
C LEU A 194 -98.97 23.52 20.79
N VAL A 195 -99.04 24.00 19.56
CA VAL A 195 -98.70 23.25 18.34
C VAL A 195 -97.60 23.96 17.58
N ASP A 196 -96.77 23.19 16.88
CA ASP A 196 -95.86 23.70 15.86
C ASP A 196 -96.56 23.60 14.51
N VAL A 197 -96.67 24.73 13.81
CA VAL A 197 -97.33 24.84 12.50
C VAL A 197 -96.27 25.16 11.45
N ARG A 198 -96.33 24.46 10.33
CA ARG A 198 -95.48 24.72 9.16
C ARG A 198 -95.85 26.06 8.53
N ASP A 199 -94.84 26.81 8.11
CA ASP A 199 -95.00 28.09 7.42
C ASP A 199 -96.01 28.00 6.28
N GLY A 200 -96.96 28.93 6.26
CA GLY A 200 -98.04 29.03 5.26
C GLY A 200 -99.33 28.29 5.61
N TYR A 201 -99.37 27.54 6.71
CA TYR A 201 -100.56 26.80 7.19
C TYR A 201 -101.19 27.38 8.46
N GLU A 202 -100.70 28.53 8.93
CA GLU A 202 -101.10 29.16 10.20
C GLU A 202 -102.59 29.49 10.21
N ARG A 203 -103.15 29.92 9.09
CA ARG A 203 -104.59 30.28 8.99
C ARG A 203 -105.49 29.09 9.29
N ILE A 204 -105.12 27.90 8.84
CA ILE A 204 -105.88 26.66 9.09
C ILE A 204 -105.76 26.27 10.56
N ALA A 205 -104.56 26.36 11.13
CA ALA A 205 -104.36 26.13 12.56
C ALA A 205 -105.15 27.13 13.43
N ARG A 206 -105.21 28.41 13.05
CA ARG A 206 -106.03 29.43 13.72
C ARG A 206 -107.52 29.12 13.64
N GLN A 207 -108.01 28.75 12.47
CA GLN A 207 -109.42 28.36 12.27
C GLN A 207 -109.82 27.19 13.17
N LEU A 208 -108.98 26.15 13.27
CA LEU A 208 -109.31 24.93 14.00
C LEU A 208 -109.06 25.03 15.50
N LEU A 209 -107.98 25.69 15.91
CA LEU A 209 -107.48 25.65 17.29
C LEU A 209 -107.58 27.00 18.01
N GLY A 210 -107.66 28.12 17.29
CA GLY A 210 -107.60 29.47 17.85
C GLY A 210 -108.69 29.79 18.87
N GLY A 211 -109.87 29.17 18.72
CA GLY A 211 -110.99 29.31 19.66
C GLY A 211 -111.02 28.25 20.78
N VAL A 212 -110.14 27.25 20.76
CA VAL A 212 -110.15 26.12 21.69
C VAL A 212 -109.16 26.37 22.82
N VAL A 213 -109.66 26.64 24.03
CA VAL A 213 -108.86 26.98 25.21
C VAL A 213 -108.62 25.74 26.07
N VAL A 214 -107.36 25.48 26.41
CA VAL A 214 -106.99 24.38 27.32
C VAL A 214 -107.43 24.71 28.75
N GLY A 215 -108.03 23.75 29.44
CA GLY A 215 -108.66 23.89 30.75
C GLY A 215 -110.14 24.32 30.72
N ARG A 216 -110.60 24.93 29.62
CA ARG A 216 -112.01 25.31 29.42
C ARG A 216 -112.72 24.38 28.44
N ASP A 217 -112.20 24.30 27.23
CA ASP A 217 -112.81 23.60 26.10
C ASP A 217 -112.20 22.20 25.92
N VAL A 218 -110.91 22.03 26.24
CA VAL A 218 -110.22 20.73 26.29
C VAL A 218 -109.39 20.62 27.56
N THR A 219 -109.45 19.50 28.27
CA THR A 219 -108.57 19.27 29.43
C THR A 219 -107.16 18.88 28.99
N GLU A 220 -106.18 19.01 29.88
CA GLU A 220 -104.80 18.52 29.64
C GLU A 220 -104.78 17.02 29.31
N ASP A 221 -105.64 16.23 29.98
CA ASP A 221 -105.83 14.80 29.70
C ASP A 221 -106.55 14.49 28.37
N GLY A 222 -106.87 15.51 27.55
CA GLY A 222 -107.50 15.30 26.24
C GLY A 222 -109.00 14.97 26.30
N VAL A 223 -109.76 15.65 27.17
CA VAL A 223 -111.22 15.60 27.15
C VAL A 223 -111.75 16.90 26.56
N TYR A 224 -112.18 16.84 25.29
CA TYR A 224 -112.77 17.96 24.57
C TYR A 224 -114.28 18.02 24.81
N ARG A 225 -114.79 19.23 25.12
CA ARG A 225 -116.19 19.49 25.42
C ARG A 225 -116.71 20.66 24.62
N THR A 226 -117.89 20.48 24.01
CA THR A 226 -118.69 21.55 23.45
C THR A 226 -120.17 21.21 23.61
N ALA A 227 -121.07 22.12 23.26
CA ALA A 227 -122.51 21.92 23.44
C ALA A 227 -122.99 20.64 22.71
N GLY A 228 -123.44 19.64 23.48
CA GLY A 228 -123.92 18.37 22.94
C GLY A 228 -122.84 17.36 22.50
N LEU A 229 -121.55 17.65 22.69
CA LEU A 229 -120.45 16.76 22.28
C LEU A 229 -119.38 16.69 23.38
N VAL A 230 -119.02 15.46 23.76
CA VAL A 230 -117.84 15.17 24.56
C VAL A 230 -117.01 14.14 23.82
N ARG A 231 -115.72 14.43 23.65
CA ARG A 231 -114.77 13.55 22.97
C ARG A 231 -113.52 13.38 23.82
N ALA A 232 -113.09 12.14 23.98
CA ALA A 232 -111.88 11.79 24.70
C ALA A 232 -111.21 10.59 24.02
N GLY A 233 -109.93 10.40 24.31
CA GLY A 233 -109.13 9.31 23.76
C GLY A 233 -107.90 9.79 22.99
N ALA A 234 -106.83 9.02 23.11
CA ALA A 234 -105.59 9.27 22.40
C ALA A 234 -105.65 8.64 21.00
N ASP A 235 -105.39 9.45 19.98
CA ASP A 235 -105.19 9.03 18.61
C ASP A 235 -103.70 8.77 18.40
N PRO A 236 -103.26 7.51 18.17
CA PRO A 236 -101.86 7.19 18.01
C PRO A 236 -101.22 7.93 16.82
N ARG A 237 -102.02 8.38 15.84
CA ARG A 237 -101.55 9.13 14.67
C ARG A 237 -100.89 10.45 15.05
N ILE A 238 -101.43 11.16 16.04
CA ILE A 238 -100.87 12.46 16.47
C ILE A 238 -99.54 12.27 17.20
N ALA A 239 -99.43 11.22 18.02
CA ALA A 239 -98.16 10.86 18.65
C ALA A 239 -97.11 10.47 17.60
N LEU A 240 -97.51 9.74 16.55
CA LEU A 240 -96.63 9.39 15.43
C LEU A 240 -96.17 10.63 14.64
N ASP A 241 -97.05 11.61 14.39
CA ASP A 241 -96.67 12.85 13.69
C ASP A 241 -95.70 13.71 14.51
N ALA A 242 -95.99 13.88 15.81
CA ALA A 242 -95.12 14.60 16.72
C ALA A 242 -93.74 13.93 16.78
N ARG A 243 -93.70 12.59 16.87
CA ARG A 243 -92.46 11.81 16.85
C ARG A 243 -91.72 11.92 15.52
N ARG A 244 -92.43 11.84 14.38
CA ARG A 244 -91.86 12.03 13.05
C ARG A 244 -91.20 13.40 12.90
N ALA A 245 -91.86 14.46 13.36
CA ALA A 245 -91.30 15.82 13.32
C ALA A 245 -90.07 15.97 14.24
N GLU A 246 -90.10 15.38 15.44
CA GLU A 246 -88.93 15.33 16.33
C GLU A 246 -87.75 14.59 15.68
N LEU A 247 -87.99 13.39 15.12
CA LEU A 247 -86.96 12.60 14.46
C LEU A 247 -86.32 13.35 13.30
N ARG A 248 -87.13 13.98 12.43
CA ARG A 248 -86.60 14.81 11.32
C ARG A 248 -85.69 15.93 11.82
N ARG A 249 -86.10 16.66 12.87
CA ARG A 249 -85.26 17.72 13.46
C ARG A 249 -83.94 17.17 14.00
N ARG A 250 -83.98 16.04 14.71
CA ARG A 250 -82.78 15.41 15.29
C ARG A 250 -81.84 14.82 14.24
N ILE A 251 -82.40 14.20 13.20
CA ILE A 251 -81.67 13.69 12.03
C ILE A 251 -80.91 14.84 11.38
N SER A 252 -81.58 15.95 11.06
CA SER A 252 -80.92 17.11 10.44
C SER A 252 -79.81 17.73 11.30
N ALA A 253 -79.95 17.69 12.63
CA ALA A 253 -78.88 18.14 13.53
C ALA A 253 -77.64 17.23 13.51
N LEU A 254 -77.82 15.92 13.31
CA LEU A 254 -76.74 14.93 13.30
C LEU A 254 -76.11 14.71 11.91
N GLU A 255 -76.81 15.03 10.83
CA GLU A 255 -76.32 14.88 9.45
C GLU A 255 -74.98 15.58 9.22
N VAL A 256 -74.81 16.79 9.78
CA VAL A 256 -73.57 17.56 9.65
C VAL A 256 -72.41 16.81 10.33
N GLU A 257 -72.60 16.35 11.57
CA GLU A 257 -71.55 15.65 12.33
C GLU A 257 -71.24 14.26 11.77
N ALA A 258 -72.26 13.55 11.27
CA ALA A 258 -72.10 12.23 10.68
C ALA A 258 -71.44 12.27 9.30
N SER A 259 -71.68 13.32 8.50
CA SER A 259 -71.05 13.46 7.17
C SER A 259 -69.53 13.66 7.26
N ASP A 260 -69.05 14.24 8.37
CA ASP A 260 -67.64 14.44 8.68
C ASP A 260 -66.91 13.16 9.15
N ALA A 261 -67.61 12.05 9.40
CA ALA A 261 -67.03 10.87 10.05
C ALA A 261 -65.86 10.24 9.27
N ALA A 262 -66.01 10.10 7.94
CA ALA A 262 -64.96 9.54 7.10
C ALA A 262 -63.69 10.42 7.09
N GLU A 263 -63.87 11.74 7.09
CA GLU A 263 -62.76 12.69 7.10
C GLU A 263 -62.08 12.73 8.48
N ALA A 264 -62.86 12.75 9.56
CA ALA A 264 -62.34 12.67 10.92
C ALA A 264 -61.52 11.39 11.16
N ALA A 265 -61.97 10.25 10.63
CA ALA A 265 -61.22 8.99 10.70
C ALA A 265 -59.89 9.05 9.93
N LYS A 266 -59.86 9.64 8.73
CA LYS A 266 -58.62 9.84 7.95
C LYS A 266 -57.63 10.75 8.69
N ILE A 267 -58.11 11.86 9.24
CA ILE A 267 -57.28 12.80 10.01
C ILE A 267 -56.70 12.09 11.24
N LEU A 268 -57.50 11.31 11.97
CA LEU A 268 -57.02 10.51 13.10
C LEU A 268 -55.93 9.52 12.67
N GLN A 269 -56.15 8.78 11.59
CA GLN A 269 -55.17 7.81 11.08
C GLN A 269 -53.85 8.50 10.71
N ALA A 270 -53.90 9.62 10.00
CA ALA A 270 -52.73 10.41 9.63
C ALA A 270 -51.99 10.99 10.85
N ALA A 271 -52.74 11.46 11.86
CA ALA A 271 -52.15 11.95 13.10
C ALA A 271 -51.46 10.80 13.89
N GLN A 272 -52.08 9.62 13.94
CA GLN A 272 -51.50 8.44 14.59
C GLN A 272 -50.23 7.94 13.88
N SER A 273 -50.23 7.88 12.54
CA SER A 273 -49.04 7.49 11.77
C SER A 273 -47.92 8.51 11.96
N GLY A 274 -48.24 9.81 11.88
CA GLY A 274 -47.28 10.89 12.13
C GLY A 274 -46.68 10.83 13.54
N LEU A 275 -47.50 10.56 14.57
CA LEU A 275 -47.01 10.39 15.94
C LEU A 275 -46.10 9.16 16.08
N ALA A 276 -46.41 8.05 15.41
CA ALA A 276 -45.58 6.84 15.43
C ALA A 276 -44.21 7.09 14.76
N GLU A 277 -44.20 7.76 13.60
CA GLU A 277 -42.97 8.17 12.91
C GLU A 277 -42.13 9.12 13.77
N LEU A 278 -42.77 10.10 14.41
CA LEU A 278 -42.10 11.07 15.26
C LEU A 278 -41.50 10.41 16.51
N ARG A 279 -42.17 9.43 17.11
CA ARG A 279 -41.63 8.59 18.20
C ARG A 279 -40.42 7.78 17.75
N ALA A 280 -40.46 7.22 16.54
CA ALA A 280 -39.32 6.48 15.99
C ALA A 280 -38.12 7.41 15.74
N GLN A 281 -38.35 8.62 15.23
CA GLN A 281 -37.31 9.63 15.04
C GLN A 281 -36.73 10.11 16.38
N ALA A 282 -37.56 10.25 17.42
CA ALA A 282 -37.15 10.67 18.75
C ALA A 282 -36.36 9.61 19.54
N ALA A 283 -36.30 8.36 19.07
CA ALA A 283 -35.75 7.21 19.81
C ALA A 283 -34.24 7.28 20.17
N GLY A 284 -33.53 8.32 19.73
CA GLY A 284 -32.12 8.58 20.07
C GLY A 284 -31.88 9.79 20.98
N ALA A 285 -32.90 10.58 21.30
CA ALA A 285 -32.72 11.90 21.94
C ALA A 285 -32.02 11.83 23.31
N ALA A 286 -32.27 10.77 24.09
CA ALA A 286 -31.66 10.59 25.42
C ALA A 286 -30.12 10.45 25.37
N ARG A 287 -29.54 10.09 24.22
CA ARG A 287 -28.08 9.94 24.06
C ARG A 287 -27.37 11.25 23.73
N ALA A 288 -28.09 12.37 23.61
CA ALA A 288 -27.53 13.66 23.16
C ALA A 288 -26.36 14.12 24.03
N GLU A 289 -26.54 14.10 25.35
CA GLU A 289 -25.51 14.53 26.30
C GLU A 289 -24.31 13.57 26.33
N GLU A 290 -24.53 12.28 26.11
CA GLU A 290 -23.46 11.29 26.06
C GLU A 290 -22.60 11.45 24.81
N VAL A 291 -23.23 11.54 23.63
CA VAL A 291 -22.52 11.77 22.36
C VAL A 291 -21.79 13.12 22.38
N GLY A 292 -22.41 14.16 22.94
CA GLY A 292 -21.76 15.47 23.14
C GLY A 292 -20.49 15.35 23.99
N ARG A 293 -20.57 14.71 25.15
CA ARG A 293 -19.40 14.49 26.03
C ARG A 293 -18.30 13.67 25.34
N LEU A 294 -18.66 12.60 24.62
CA LEU A 294 -17.69 11.79 23.88
C LEU A 294 -17.01 12.60 22.77
N LEU A 295 -17.76 13.43 22.04
CA LEU A 295 -17.21 14.29 20.99
C LEU A 295 -16.25 15.33 21.55
N GLU A 296 -16.61 16.00 22.64
CA GLU A 296 -15.75 16.96 23.34
C GLU A 296 -14.46 16.30 23.84
N SER A 297 -14.56 15.13 24.48
CA SER A 297 -13.40 14.39 24.96
C SER A 297 -12.46 13.96 23.81
N THR A 298 -13.04 13.57 22.66
CA THR A 298 -12.27 13.16 21.48
C THR A 298 -11.57 14.36 20.84
N ARG A 299 -12.22 15.51 20.76
CA ARG A 299 -11.60 16.77 20.29
C ARG A 299 -10.43 17.19 21.18
N ALA A 300 -10.62 17.14 22.50
CA ALA A 300 -9.54 17.45 23.44
C ALA A 300 -8.35 16.49 23.29
N ALA A 301 -8.60 15.19 23.11
CA ALA A 301 -7.55 14.21 22.85
C ALA A 301 -6.85 14.45 21.50
N GLU A 302 -7.59 14.80 20.45
CA GLU A 302 -7.03 15.14 19.12
C GLU A 302 -6.06 16.33 19.23
N GLU A 303 -6.44 17.40 19.96
CA GLU A 303 -5.58 18.56 20.16
C GLU A 303 -4.29 18.22 20.92
N ILE A 304 -4.38 17.38 21.95
CA ILE A 304 -3.20 16.95 22.73
C ILE A 304 -2.27 16.13 21.84
N GLU A 305 -2.80 15.18 21.07
CA GLU A 305 -1.99 14.31 20.22
C GLU A 305 -1.39 15.07 19.02
N GLN A 306 -2.10 16.07 18.49
CA GLN A 306 -1.55 16.98 17.47
C GLN A 306 -0.36 17.77 18.01
N ARG A 307 -0.47 18.38 19.20
CA ARG A 307 0.65 19.11 19.81
C ARG A 307 1.86 18.21 20.06
N LYS A 308 1.60 16.95 20.46
CA LYS A 308 2.65 15.94 20.66
C LYS A 308 3.30 15.54 19.32
N LEU A 309 2.52 15.39 18.25
CA LEU A 309 3.05 15.14 16.91
C LEU A 309 3.97 16.28 16.46
N ASP A 310 3.53 17.53 16.59
CA ASP A 310 4.34 18.70 16.22
C ASP A 310 5.69 18.74 16.96
N GLN A 311 5.70 18.34 18.24
CA GLN A 311 6.93 18.25 19.03
C GLN A 311 7.86 17.13 18.54
N LEU A 312 7.30 15.95 18.23
CA LEU A 312 8.06 14.80 17.75
C LEU A 312 8.58 15.00 16.34
N GLU A 313 7.84 15.68 15.47
CA GLU A 313 8.30 16.03 14.11
C GLU A 313 9.49 16.98 14.16
N ARG A 314 9.45 18.00 15.02
CA ARG A 314 10.61 18.89 15.27
C ARG A 314 11.81 18.10 15.80
N ALA A 315 11.59 17.26 16.82
CA ALA A 315 12.66 16.44 17.38
C ALA A 315 13.25 15.44 16.37
N SER A 316 12.41 14.91 15.46
CA SER A 316 12.84 14.05 14.36
C SER A 316 13.70 14.81 13.36
N ALA A 317 13.28 16.00 12.94
CA ALA A 317 14.06 16.86 12.05
C ALA A 317 15.44 17.21 12.66
N ASP A 318 15.47 17.62 13.94
CA ASP A 318 16.72 17.91 14.65
C ASP A 318 17.63 16.68 14.78
N ALA A 319 17.07 15.48 14.92
CA ALA A 319 17.83 14.25 14.99
C ALA A 319 18.39 13.84 13.61
N GLU A 320 17.61 14.02 12.55
CA GLU A 320 18.04 13.80 11.17
C GLU A 320 19.17 14.74 10.77
N GLU A 321 19.04 16.04 11.04
CA GLU A 321 20.07 17.03 10.75
C GLU A 321 21.39 16.68 11.46
N ARG A 322 21.31 16.27 12.74
CA ARG A 322 22.48 15.81 13.50
C ARG A 322 23.10 14.55 12.92
N ALA A 323 22.29 13.58 12.50
CA ALA A 323 22.77 12.35 11.88
C ALA A 323 23.46 12.62 10.53
N GLU A 324 22.88 13.49 9.70
CA GLU A 324 23.49 13.90 8.44
C GLU A 324 24.81 14.64 8.65
N ARG A 325 24.87 15.56 9.61
CA ARG A 325 26.11 16.29 9.92
C ARG A 325 27.23 15.34 10.34
N LEU A 326 26.97 14.46 11.32
CA LEU A 326 27.95 13.48 11.80
C LEU A 326 28.33 12.46 10.72
N GLY A 327 27.39 12.09 9.84
CA GLY A 327 27.68 11.24 8.69
C GLY A 327 28.64 11.91 7.69
N ARG A 328 28.42 13.18 7.37
CA ARG A 328 29.33 13.95 6.50
C ARG A 328 30.71 14.14 7.13
N GLU A 329 30.77 14.38 8.44
CA GLU A 329 32.03 14.49 9.20
C GLU A 329 32.81 13.16 9.18
N LEU A 330 32.13 12.03 9.40
CA LEU A 330 32.73 10.70 9.31
C LEU A 330 33.22 10.40 7.88
N ASP A 331 32.41 10.66 6.86
CA ASP A 331 32.81 10.45 5.45
C ASP A 331 34.04 11.30 5.08
N ALA A 332 34.10 12.55 5.56
CA ALA A 332 35.26 13.41 5.36
C ALA A 332 36.50 12.83 6.04
N ARG A 333 36.37 12.35 7.29
CA ARG A 333 37.49 11.76 8.03
C ARG A 333 37.96 10.43 7.44
N VAL A 334 37.03 9.59 6.95
CA VAL A 334 37.36 8.35 6.23
C VAL A 334 38.14 8.66 4.95
N ARG A 335 37.74 9.68 4.19
CA ARG A 335 38.48 10.11 2.99
C ARG A 335 39.87 10.64 3.32
N GLU A 336 39.99 11.41 4.40
CA GLU A 336 41.28 11.92 4.88
C GLU A 336 42.23 10.78 5.26
N VAL A 337 41.78 9.85 6.11
CA VAL A 337 42.54 8.66 6.52
C VAL A 337 42.89 7.77 5.31
N ALA A 338 41.98 7.60 4.36
CA ALA A 338 42.25 6.84 3.13
C ALA A 338 43.30 7.53 2.25
N ALA A 339 43.26 8.86 2.13
CA ALA A 339 44.27 9.62 1.40
C ALA A 339 45.64 9.55 2.08
N GLU A 340 45.70 9.62 3.40
CA GLU A 340 46.92 9.44 4.19
C GLU A 340 47.50 8.03 4.01
N ARG A 341 46.66 6.98 4.09
CA ARG A 341 47.08 5.58 3.83
C ARG A 341 47.57 5.39 2.40
N ALA A 342 46.89 5.95 1.41
CA ALA A 342 47.33 5.88 0.02
C ALA A 342 48.68 6.59 -0.18
N ALA A 343 48.90 7.74 0.47
CA ALA A 343 50.18 8.44 0.44
C ALA A 343 51.30 7.64 1.12
N LEU A 344 51.01 6.97 2.24
CA LEU A 344 51.94 6.06 2.91
C LEU A 344 52.31 4.87 2.00
N GLN A 345 51.32 4.21 1.40
CA GLN A 345 51.54 3.10 0.47
C GLN A 345 52.36 3.53 -0.76
N GLN A 346 52.11 4.73 -1.29
CA GLN A 346 52.94 5.28 -2.39
C GLN A 346 54.39 5.49 -1.95
N ARG A 347 54.63 5.99 -0.74
CA ARG A 347 55.99 6.15 -0.18
C ARG A 347 56.67 4.79 0.01
N GLU A 348 55.95 3.78 0.46
CA GLU A 348 56.46 2.40 0.59
C GLU A 348 56.84 1.82 -0.77
N LEU A 349 55.95 1.88 -1.77
CA LEU A 349 56.23 1.43 -3.13
C LEU A 349 57.39 2.19 -3.78
N GLN A 350 57.52 3.50 -3.51
CA GLN A 350 58.67 4.27 -3.98
C GLN A 350 59.96 3.77 -3.35
N ARG A 351 59.98 3.47 -2.04
CA ARG A 351 61.15 2.87 -1.38
C ARG A 351 61.51 1.52 -1.96
N GLU A 352 60.53 0.67 -2.24
CA GLU A 352 60.77 -0.64 -2.89
C GLU A 352 61.40 -0.46 -4.27
N ARG A 353 60.85 0.45 -5.10
CA ARG A 353 61.44 0.77 -6.42
C ARG A 353 62.88 1.30 -6.31
N TRP A 354 63.15 2.14 -5.31
CA TRP A 354 64.50 2.62 -5.05
C TRP A 354 65.44 1.50 -4.61
N ARG A 355 64.99 0.58 -3.75
CA ARG A 355 65.75 -0.63 -3.37
C ARG A 355 66.05 -1.51 -4.57
N ASP A 356 65.06 -1.81 -5.40
CA ASP A 356 65.24 -2.59 -6.63
C ASP A 356 66.22 -1.91 -7.60
N ARG A 357 66.16 -0.58 -7.71
CA ARG A 357 67.09 0.21 -8.52
C ARG A 357 68.52 0.15 -7.95
N ILE A 358 68.69 0.27 -6.63
CA ILE A 358 69.98 0.11 -5.95
C ILE A 358 70.55 -1.29 -6.22
N ASP A 359 69.75 -2.34 -6.03
CA ASP A 359 70.21 -3.72 -6.25
C ASP A 359 70.56 -3.97 -7.71
N SER A 360 69.79 -3.40 -8.65
CA SER A 360 70.12 -3.45 -10.08
C SER A 360 71.42 -2.70 -10.40
N LEU A 361 71.63 -1.50 -9.84
CA LEU A 361 72.85 -0.72 -10.03
C LEU A 361 74.07 -1.44 -9.42
N ARG A 362 73.93 -2.06 -8.24
CA ARG A 362 74.97 -2.90 -7.63
C ARG A 362 75.36 -4.08 -8.53
N ARG A 363 74.38 -4.78 -9.11
CA ARG A 363 74.64 -5.86 -10.08
C ARG A 363 75.37 -5.35 -11.32
N GLN A 364 74.96 -4.21 -11.88
CA GLN A 364 75.61 -3.62 -13.06
C GLN A 364 77.03 -3.15 -12.77
N VAL A 365 77.28 -2.51 -11.61
CA VAL A 365 78.63 -2.15 -11.15
C VAL A 365 79.49 -3.41 -10.97
N GLY A 366 78.95 -4.47 -10.37
CA GLY A 366 79.64 -5.75 -10.21
C GLY A 366 80.06 -6.38 -11.54
N LEU A 367 79.15 -6.43 -12.52
CA LEU A 367 79.45 -6.95 -13.86
C LEU A 367 80.52 -6.12 -14.58
N VAL A 368 80.45 -4.79 -14.48
CA VAL A 368 81.46 -3.90 -15.08
C VAL A 368 82.81 -4.06 -14.36
N ASP A 369 82.83 -4.26 -13.05
CA ASP A 369 84.05 -4.54 -12.29
C ASP A 369 84.68 -5.88 -12.67
N GLU A 370 83.87 -6.92 -12.91
CA GLU A 370 84.31 -8.22 -13.44
C GLU A 370 84.91 -8.09 -14.85
N ASP A 371 84.25 -7.37 -15.76
CA ASP A 371 84.75 -7.14 -17.12
C ASP A 371 86.02 -6.29 -17.13
N VAL A 372 86.11 -5.26 -16.28
CA VAL A 372 87.33 -4.47 -16.10
C VAL A 372 88.46 -5.35 -15.57
N SER A 373 88.18 -6.25 -14.62
CA SER A 373 89.15 -7.21 -14.07
C SER A 373 89.63 -8.21 -15.13
N ARG A 374 88.72 -8.72 -15.97
CA ARG A 374 89.04 -9.64 -17.08
C ARG A 374 89.90 -8.96 -18.15
N LEU A 375 89.56 -7.73 -18.53
CA LEU A 375 90.30 -6.96 -19.52
C LEU A 375 91.68 -6.51 -19.01
N SER A 376 91.79 -6.21 -17.72
CA SER A 376 93.08 -5.90 -17.09
C SER A 376 93.97 -7.13 -16.97
N ALA A 377 93.43 -8.28 -16.56
CA ALA A 377 94.14 -9.56 -16.60
C ALA A 377 94.64 -9.91 -18.01
N GLY A 378 93.79 -9.82 -19.04
CA GLY A 378 94.19 -10.05 -20.43
C GLY A 378 95.13 -8.97 -21.01
N SER A 379 95.21 -7.78 -20.39
CA SER A 379 96.22 -6.75 -20.68
C SER A 379 97.57 -7.10 -20.06
N GLU A 380 97.58 -7.53 -18.80
CA GLU A 380 98.78 -7.97 -18.09
C GLU A 380 99.38 -9.23 -18.71
N GLU A 381 98.57 -10.17 -19.15
CA GLU A 381 99.00 -11.40 -19.83
C GLU A 381 99.65 -11.08 -21.19
N ARG A 382 99.06 -10.16 -21.97
CA ARG A 382 99.69 -9.65 -23.20
C ARG A 382 101.01 -8.93 -22.92
N ARG A 383 101.11 -8.18 -21.82
CA ARG A 383 102.35 -7.51 -21.40
C ARG A 383 103.44 -8.52 -21.03
N ARG A 384 103.09 -9.59 -20.30
CA ARG A 384 104.01 -10.70 -19.99
C ARG A 384 104.52 -11.40 -21.24
N HIS A 385 103.66 -11.65 -22.22
CA HIS A 385 104.07 -12.25 -23.50
C HIS A 385 105.02 -11.34 -24.30
N VAL A 386 104.86 -10.02 -24.22
CA VAL A 386 105.81 -9.08 -24.84
C VAL A 386 107.16 -9.10 -24.11
N GLU A 387 107.16 -9.13 -22.78
CA GLU A 387 108.40 -9.23 -21.97
C GLU A 387 109.13 -10.58 -22.17
N GLU A 388 108.39 -11.68 -22.35
CA GLU A 388 108.95 -13.00 -22.70
C GLU A 388 109.57 -13.00 -24.11
N ALA A 389 108.93 -12.34 -25.07
CA ALA A 389 109.47 -12.19 -26.42
C ALA A 389 110.72 -11.31 -26.46
N GLU A 390 110.79 -10.24 -25.65
CA GLU A 390 111.99 -9.40 -25.51
C GLU A 390 113.16 -10.18 -24.88
N ARG A 391 112.92 -10.97 -23.82
CA ARG A 391 113.96 -11.83 -23.22
C ARG A 391 114.46 -12.89 -24.20
N ALA A 392 113.58 -13.48 -25.00
CA ALA A 392 113.97 -14.43 -26.04
C ALA A 392 114.83 -13.76 -27.13
N ALA A 393 114.57 -12.50 -27.47
CA ALA A 393 115.38 -11.72 -28.40
C ALA A 393 116.75 -11.33 -27.83
N GLU A 394 116.85 -10.95 -26.55
CA GLU A 394 118.13 -10.67 -25.88
C GLU A 394 119.02 -11.91 -25.80
N THR A 395 118.44 -13.07 -25.47
CA THR A 395 119.17 -14.36 -25.42
C THR A 395 119.72 -14.76 -26.80
N ALA A 396 119.00 -14.43 -27.88
CA ALA A 396 119.46 -14.67 -29.24
C ALA A 396 120.65 -13.75 -29.64
N VAL A 397 120.66 -12.50 -29.15
CA VAL A 397 121.75 -11.54 -29.43
C VAL A 397 123.03 -11.87 -28.64
N GLU A 398 122.93 -12.38 -27.41
CA GLU A 398 124.08 -12.80 -26.61
C GLU A 398 124.83 -14.04 -27.16
N SER A 399 124.16 -14.89 -27.93
CA SER A 399 124.75 -16.12 -28.51
C SER A 399 125.59 -15.89 -29.79
N VAL A 400 125.53 -14.69 -30.37
CA VAL A 400 126.21 -14.36 -31.64
C VAL A 400 127.75 -14.45 -31.57
N PRO A 401 128.44 -13.96 -30.51
CA PRO A 401 129.90 -14.02 -30.42
C PRO A 401 130.44 -15.45 -30.27
N GLU A 402 129.72 -16.34 -29.58
CA GLU A 402 130.10 -17.76 -29.42
C GLU A 402 129.93 -18.54 -30.73
N LEU A 403 128.85 -18.28 -31.48
CA LEU A 403 128.66 -18.83 -32.83
C LEU A 403 129.72 -18.34 -33.82
N THR A 404 130.22 -17.11 -33.65
CA THR A 404 131.29 -16.55 -34.48
C THR A 404 132.67 -17.14 -34.12
N ARG A 405 132.94 -17.45 -32.84
CA ARG A 405 134.15 -18.18 -32.40
C ARG A 405 134.13 -19.63 -32.86
N ALA A 406 133.00 -20.33 -32.75
CA ALA A 406 132.85 -21.70 -33.20
C ALA A 406 133.14 -21.85 -34.70
N ALA A 407 132.73 -20.87 -35.53
CA ALA A 407 133.02 -20.83 -36.96
C ALA A 407 134.50 -20.55 -37.30
N ALA A 408 135.25 -19.87 -36.43
CA ALA A 408 136.69 -19.62 -36.60
C ALA A 408 137.53 -20.85 -36.22
N THR A 409 137.21 -21.51 -35.11
CA THR A 409 137.86 -22.78 -34.70
C THR A 409 137.58 -23.93 -35.66
N ALA A 410 136.42 -23.95 -36.31
CA ALA A 410 136.12 -24.93 -37.37
C ALA A 410 136.92 -24.70 -38.66
N ARG A 411 137.40 -23.47 -38.92
CA ARG A 411 138.28 -23.16 -40.07
C ARG A 411 139.75 -23.47 -39.79
N GLU A 412 140.22 -23.32 -38.56
CA GLU A 412 141.58 -23.73 -38.15
C GLU A 412 141.73 -25.26 -38.01
N ALA A 413 140.68 -25.97 -37.56
CA ALA A 413 140.66 -27.44 -37.51
C ALA A 413 140.64 -28.10 -38.91
N LEU A 414 140.12 -27.40 -39.93
CA LEU A 414 140.14 -27.88 -41.33
C LEU A 414 141.51 -27.70 -42.00
N ALA A 415 142.29 -26.66 -41.62
CA ALA A 415 143.64 -26.41 -42.15
C ALA A 415 144.74 -27.26 -41.48
N ALA A 416 144.52 -27.72 -40.24
CA ALA A 416 145.43 -28.63 -39.52
C ALA A 416 145.22 -30.11 -39.87
N ALA A 417 144.09 -30.46 -40.50
CA ALA A 417 143.77 -31.83 -40.93
C ALA A 417 144.31 -32.19 -42.33
N GLU A 418 144.98 -31.26 -43.04
CA GLU A 418 145.49 -31.44 -44.41
C GLU A 418 147.03 -31.67 -44.53
N HIS A 419 147.78 -31.90 -43.43
CA HIS A 419 149.26 -32.05 -43.51
C HIS A 419 149.92 -33.23 -42.76
N ASP A 420 149.16 -34.24 -42.31
CA ASP A 420 149.72 -35.54 -41.90
C ASP A 420 148.84 -36.69 -42.44
N ALA A 421 149.37 -37.37 -43.46
CA ALA A 421 148.95 -38.65 -44.03
C ALA A 421 150.22 -39.54 -44.07
N PRO A 422 150.18 -40.90 -44.04
CA PRO A 422 149.21 -41.72 -44.78
C PRO A 422 148.76 -43.08 -44.17
N GLU A 423 147.70 -43.63 -44.80
CA GLU A 423 147.39 -45.04 -45.14
C GLU A 423 147.31 -46.13 -44.04
N ASP A 424 146.10 -46.63 -43.78
CA ASP A 424 145.63 -47.87 -44.45
C ASP A 424 144.11 -48.02 -44.39
N GLU A 425 143.50 -48.06 -45.59
CA GLU A 425 142.11 -48.38 -45.88
C GLU A 425 141.89 -49.90 -45.81
N ALA A 426 141.15 -50.41 -44.82
CA ALA A 426 140.59 -51.76 -44.91
C ALA A 426 139.34 -52.08 -44.05
N GLU A 427 139.01 -51.34 -42.98
CA GLU A 427 138.00 -51.82 -42.00
C GLU A 427 136.75 -50.93 -41.84
N MET A 428 136.64 -49.81 -42.58
CA MET A 428 135.56 -48.81 -42.40
C MET A 428 134.44 -48.88 -43.46
N ALA A 429 134.34 -49.97 -44.21
CA ALA A 429 133.27 -50.20 -45.21
C ALA A 429 132.29 -51.34 -44.86
N GLU A 430 132.54 -52.11 -43.78
CA GLU A 430 131.66 -53.23 -43.38
C GLU A 430 130.73 -52.90 -42.19
N SER A 431 131.09 -51.91 -41.37
CA SER A 431 130.37 -51.50 -40.16
C SER A 431 129.21 -50.53 -40.40
N ALA A 432 129.15 -49.86 -41.56
CA ALA A 432 128.04 -48.97 -41.93
C ALA A 432 126.80 -49.71 -42.52
N LYS A 433 126.95 -50.96 -42.98
CA LYS A 433 125.82 -51.75 -43.53
C LYS A 433 124.98 -52.49 -42.48
N ARG A 434 125.42 -52.57 -41.23
CA ARG A 434 124.71 -53.28 -40.13
C ARG A 434 123.84 -52.38 -39.24
N LEU A 435 123.96 -51.06 -39.32
CA LEU A 435 123.15 -50.12 -38.52
C LEU A 435 121.85 -49.66 -39.22
N VAL A 436 121.76 -49.75 -40.55
CA VAL A 436 120.54 -49.37 -41.29
C VAL A 436 119.45 -50.45 -41.22
N ALA A 437 119.83 -51.74 -41.15
CA ALA A 437 118.86 -52.85 -41.10
C ALA A 437 118.19 -53.05 -39.71
N LEU A 438 118.66 -52.38 -38.65
CA LEU A 438 118.09 -52.47 -37.29
C LEU A 438 117.14 -51.31 -36.95
N GLU A 439 117.18 -50.20 -37.68
CA GLU A 439 116.22 -49.08 -37.53
C GLU A 439 114.92 -49.31 -38.31
N GLU A 440 114.96 -49.97 -39.46
CA GLU A 440 113.75 -50.28 -40.25
C GLU A 440 112.81 -51.28 -39.53
N ALA A 441 113.36 -52.17 -38.69
CA ALA A 441 112.56 -53.11 -37.87
C ALA A 441 111.91 -52.46 -36.62
N ARG A 442 112.34 -51.26 -36.22
CA ARG A 442 111.79 -50.54 -35.05
C ARG A 442 110.57 -49.69 -35.40
N ILE A 443 110.50 -49.19 -36.64
CA ILE A 443 109.42 -48.32 -37.14
C ILE A 443 108.17 -49.14 -37.52
N ASP A 444 108.32 -50.41 -37.91
CA ASP A 444 107.21 -51.33 -38.21
C ASP A 444 106.42 -51.80 -36.96
N SER A 445 106.96 -51.60 -35.76
CA SER A 445 106.32 -52.03 -34.49
C SER A 445 105.49 -50.94 -33.79
N ARG A 446 105.58 -49.67 -34.24
CA ARG A 446 104.93 -48.52 -33.58
C ARG A 446 103.71 -47.95 -34.31
N LEU A 447 103.39 -48.44 -35.51
CA LEU A 447 102.25 -47.99 -36.31
C LEU A 447 101.04 -48.97 -36.30
N ARG A 448 100.94 -49.84 -35.30
CA ARG A 448 99.95 -50.94 -35.28
C ARG A 448 99.10 -51.11 -34.01
N THR A 449 98.79 -50.05 -33.24
CA THR A 449 97.83 -50.16 -32.11
C THR A 449 97.09 -48.86 -31.76
N GLY A 450 95.80 -48.81 -32.14
CA GLY A 450 94.64 -48.41 -31.30
C GLY A 450 94.24 -46.94 -31.15
N THR A 451 92.97 -46.51 -31.22
CA THR A 451 91.68 -47.04 -31.75
C THR A 451 90.60 -45.94 -31.60
N LEU A 452 89.59 -45.94 -32.49
CA LEU A 452 88.45 -45.02 -32.55
C LEU A 452 87.20 -45.50 -31.76
N GLU A 453 87.33 -46.54 -30.93
CA GLU A 453 86.20 -47.22 -30.27
C GLU A 453 85.73 -46.55 -28.96
N GLY A 454 86.56 -45.71 -28.33
CA GLY A 454 86.21 -45.08 -27.04
C GLY A 454 85.14 -43.97 -27.12
N ASN A 455 84.85 -43.43 -28.31
CA ASN A 455 83.90 -42.32 -28.46
C ASN A 455 82.45 -42.76 -28.66
N LEU A 456 82.18 -44.02 -29.04
CA LEU A 456 80.82 -44.50 -29.28
C LEU A 456 80.11 -44.96 -27.99
N GLU A 457 80.85 -45.52 -27.02
CA GLU A 457 80.30 -45.95 -25.72
C GLU A 457 79.87 -44.79 -24.81
N LEU A 458 80.42 -43.59 -25.02
CA LEU A 458 80.05 -42.40 -24.25
C LEU A 458 78.71 -41.80 -24.70
N ILE A 459 78.41 -41.88 -26.00
CA ILE A 459 77.18 -41.30 -26.58
C ILE A 459 75.97 -42.18 -26.26
N THR A 460 76.10 -43.51 -26.30
CA THR A 460 75.02 -44.44 -25.90
C THR A 460 74.65 -44.30 -24.42
N ARG A 461 75.62 -44.02 -23.56
CA ARG A 461 75.37 -43.82 -22.13
C ARG A 461 74.66 -42.49 -21.82
N GLU A 462 74.88 -41.47 -22.65
CA GLU A 462 74.20 -40.18 -22.54
C GLU A 462 72.73 -40.27 -22.96
N THR A 463 72.42 -41.01 -24.03
CA THR A 463 71.02 -41.21 -24.47
C THR A 463 70.20 -42.01 -23.46
N GLU A 464 70.77 -43.05 -22.84
CA GLU A 464 70.10 -43.84 -21.79
C GLU A 464 69.73 -42.98 -20.57
N LEU A 465 70.63 -42.10 -20.12
CA LEU A 465 70.38 -41.23 -18.96
C LEU A 465 69.29 -40.17 -19.25
N LEU A 466 69.26 -39.63 -20.46
CA LEU A 466 68.22 -38.67 -20.86
C LEU A 466 66.84 -39.33 -20.96
N GLN A 467 66.77 -40.56 -21.50
CA GLN A 467 65.52 -41.32 -21.61
C GLN A 467 64.93 -41.66 -20.21
N ALA A 468 65.79 -42.11 -19.28
CA ALA A 468 65.37 -42.44 -17.92
C ALA A 468 64.78 -41.22 -17.18
N ARG A 469 65.33 -40.02 -17.41
CA ARG A 469 64.83 -38.77 -16.81
C ARG A 469 63.49 -38.33 -17.38
N MET A 470 63.24 -38.56 -18.67
CA MET A 470 61.92 -38.28 -19.28
C MET A 470 60.82 -39.20 -18.70
N ASP A 471 61.13 -40.49 -18.51
CA ASP A 471 60.15 -41.44 -17.96
C ASP A 471 59.83 -41.16 -16.49
N GLU A 472 60.79 -40.66 -15.70
CA GLU A 472 60.52 -40.12 -14.36
C GLU A 472 59.52 -38.95 -14.41
N ILE A 473 59.69 -38.01 -15.35
CA ILE A 473 58.79 -36.86 -15.47
C ILE A 473 57.39 -37.30 -15.95
N ARG A 474 57.29 -38.22 -16.91
CA ARG A 474 56.01 -38.81 -17.36
C ARG A 474 55.28 -39.54 -16.24
N SER A 475 55.99 -40.30 -15.40
CA SER A 475 55.36 -40.98 -14.25
C SER A 475 54.71 -40.02 -13.23
N ARG A 476 55.12 -38.76 -13.23
CA ARG A 476 54.58 -37.68 -12.36
C ARG A 476 53.58 -36.77 -13.08
N MET A 477 53.28 -37.01 -14.35
CA MET A 477 52.24 -36.33 -15.12
C MET A 477 51.20 -37.37 -15.57
N PRO A 478 50.03 -37.45 -14.92
CA PRO A 478 48.97 -38.37 -15.31
C PRO A 478 48.43 -38.04 -16.72
N ASP A 479 48.27 -39.05 -17.56
CA ASP A 479 47.73 -38.89 -18.92
C ASP A 479 46.30 -38.33 -18.90
N GLY A 480 46.06 -37.26 -19.67
CA GLY A 480 44.73 -36.65 -19.85
C GLY A 480 44.42 -35.43 -18.98
N VAL A 481 45.36 -34.97 -18.12
CA VAL A 481 45.20 -33.77 -17.28
C VAL A 481 46.05 -32.62 -17.84
N ALA A 482 45.51 -31.40 -17.88
CA ALA A 482 46.20 -30.25 -18.44
C ALA A 482 47.41 -29.83 -17.55
N PRO A 483 48.56 -29.43 -18.13
CA PRO A 483 49.78 -29.10 -17.37
C PRO A 483 49.63 -27.96 -16.35
N GLU A 484 48.57 -27.16 -16.44
CA GLU A 484 48.30 -26.06 -15.50
C GLU A 484 47.68 -26.54 -14.19
N GLU A 485 47.07 -27.73 -14.19
CA GLU A 485 46.33 -28.29 -13.04
C GLU A 485 47.22 -29.15 -12.13
N ILE A 486 48.46 -29.42 -12.55
CA ILE A 486 49.46 -30.16 -11.76
C ILE A 486 50.41 -29.15 -11.09
N PRO A 487 50.66 -29.25 -9.77
CA PRO A 487 51.64 -28.40 -9.10
C PRO A 487 53.03 -28.50 -9.77
N GLY A 488 53.47 -27.38 -10.36
CA GLY A 488 54.73 -27.30 -11.13
C GLY A 488 54.66 -27.88 -12.55
N GLY A 489 53.47 -28.14 -13.11
CA GLY A 489 53.33 -28.78 -14.41
C GLY A 489 53.90 -27.96 -15.58
N LYS A 490 53.74 -26.63 -15.58
CA LYS A 490 54.36 -25.76 -16.61
C LYS A 490 55.90 -25.77 -16.60
N SER A 491 56.55 -25.95 -15.44
CA SER A 491 58.01 -26.03 -15.40
C SER A 491 58.50 -27.41 -15.85
N ARG A 492 57.79 -28.47 -15.47
CA ARG A 492 58.07 -29.85 -15.92
C ARG A 492 57.84 -30.03 -17.43
N GLU A 493 56.83 -29.38 -18.01
CA GLU A 493 56.59 -29.37 -19.46
C GLU A 493 57.74 -28.68 -20.22
N ARG A 494 58.31 -27.61 -19.65
CA ARG A 494 59.50 -26.94 -20.24
C ARG A 494 60.74 -27.81 -20.14
N GLU A 495 60.93 -28.53 -19.02
CA GLU A 495 62.04 -29.48 -18.83
C GLU A 495 61.92 -30.65 -19.83
N MET A 496 60.72 -31.22 -20.02
CA MET A 496 60.46 -32.25 -21.04
C MET A 496 60.80 -31.78 -22.45
N ARG A 497 60.34 -30.59 -22.87
CA ARG A 497 60.66 -30.03 -24.20
C ARG A 497 62.14 -29.69 -24.40
N ALA A 498 62.91 -29.50 -23.31
CA ALA A 498 64.35 -29.29 -23.39
C ALA A 498 65.10 -30.62 -23.53
N LEU A 499 64.65 -31.66 -22.81
CA LEU A 499 65.19 -33.01 -22.92
C LEU A 499 64.90 -33.64 -24.28
N GLU A 500 63.69 -33.46 -24.82
CA GLU A 500 63.32 -33.90 -26.17
C GLU A 500 64.20 -33.25 -27.24
N ARG A 501 64.44 -31.94 -27.14
CA ARG A 501 65.38 -31.23 -28.03
C ARG A 501 66.80 -31.77 -27.94
N ARG A 502 67.26 -32.17 -26.75
CA ARG A 502 68.61 -32.72 -26.57
C ARG A 502 68.74 -34.12 -27.17
N LEU A 503 67.68 -34.93 -27.10
CA LEU A 503 67.60 -36.22 -27.79
C LEU A 503 67.49 -36.05 -29.31
N GLU A 504 66.79 -35.03 -29.80
CA GLU A 504 66.74 -34.65 -31.22
C GLU A 504 68.10 -34.17 -31.75
N GLU A 505 68.86 -33.43 -30.93
CA GLU A 505 70.22 -32.97 -31.26
C GLU A 505 71.25 -34.11 -31.29
N ILE A 506 71.12 -35.09 -30.40
CA ILE A 506 71.94 -36.31 -30.44
C ILE A 506 71.57 -37.15 -31.68
N GLY A 507 70.32 -37.04 -32.14
CA GLY A 507 69.79 -37.71 -33.32
C GLY A 507 69.60 -39.22 -33.12
N PRO A 508 68.81 -39.90 -33.95
CA PRO A 508 68.81 -41.35 -33.96
C PRO A 508 70.24 -41.82 -34.24
N THR A 509 70.82 -42.61 -33.32
CA THR A 509 72.07 -43.33 -33.56
C THR A 509 72.00 -43.92 -34.96
N ASN A 510 72.93 -43.46 -35.80
CA ASN A 510 73.09 -43.81 -37.20
C ASN A 510 72.67 -45.27 -37.46
N ALA A 511 71.47 -45.48 -38.03
CA ALA A 511 71.04 -46.77 -38.54
C ALA A 511 71.83 -47.20 -39.81
N LEU A 512 72.99 -46.56 -40.06
CA LEU A 512 73.99 -46.92 -41.07
C LEU A 512 75.37 -47.18 -40.43
N ALA A 513 75.45 -47.33 -39.11
CA ALA A 513 76.49 -48.16 -38.48
C ALA A 513 76.02 -49.63 -38.28
N GLU A 514 74.81 -49.97 -38.73
CA GLU A 514 74.31 -51.37 -38.79
C GLU A 514 74.26 -51.95 -40.22
N SER A 515 74.79 -51.23 -41.22
CA SER A 515 75.02 -51.81 -42.55
C SER A 515 76.49 -51.68 -42.95
N GLU A 516 77.27 -52.67 -42.53
CA GLU A 516 78.36 -53.21 -43.35
C GLU A 516 77.87 -53.58 -44.76
#